data_AF-A0AAE1C413-F1
#
_entry.id   AF-A0AAE1C413-F1
#
_cell.length_a   1.000
_cell.length_b   1.000
_cell.length_c   1.000
_cell.angle_alpha   90.00
_cell.angle_beta   90.00
_cell.angle_gamma   90.00
#
_symmetry.space_group_name_H-M   'P 1'
#
loop_
_entity.id
_entity.type
_entity.pdbx_description
1 polymer ?
#
loop_
_entity_poly.entity_id
_entity_poly.type
_entity_poly.pdbx_seq_one_letter_code
_entity_poly.pdbx_strand_id
1 'polypeptide(L)'
;MKVFESDKTYAFLDINPLSYGHALVIPKYHGAKLTDVPDEHLEELLPVASRIAKATGSENFNILQNNGRIAHQVVDHVHVHMIPKPNEEEGLGVGWPQQQGNKEKLTKLQEEIKSKI
;
A
#
# COMPACT_ATOMS: atom_id res chain seq x y z
N MET A 1 -14.26 -11.72 -4.01
CA MET A 1 -15.29 -10.93 -4.72
C MET A 1 -14.58 -9.82 -5.51
N LYS A 2 -14.73 -9.78 -6.84
CA LYS A 2 -14.02 -8.85 -7.74
C LYS A 2 -14.60 -7.43 -7.67
N VAL A 3 -13.74 -6.41 -7.66
CA VAL A 3 -14.10 -4.98 -7.64
C VAL A 3 -13.64 -4.25 -8.90
N PHE A 4 -12.44 -4.57 -9.40
CA PHE A 4 -11.88 -3.96 -10.60
C PHE A 4 -10.95 -4.95 -11.31
N GLU A 5 -10.83 -4.81 -12.63
CA GLU A 5 -9.87 -5.57 -13.42
C GLU A 5 -9.47 -4.79 -14.69
N SER A 6 -8.17 -4.73 -14.96
CA SER A 6 -7.56 -4.28 -16.21
C SER A 6 -6.62 -5.36 -16.76
N ASP A 7 -5.89 -5.05 -17.83
CA ASP A 7 -4.86 -5.95 -18.37
C ASP A 7 -3.69 -6.16 -17.39
N LYS A 8 -3.42 -5.20 -16.51
CA LYS A 8 -2.27 -5.21 -15.60
C LYS A 8 -2.62 -5.25 -14.12
N THR A 9 -3.87 -4.96 -13.73
CA THR A 9 -4.28 -4.84 -12.33
C THR A 9 -5.55 -5.63 -12.05
N TYR A 10 -5.66 -6.16 -10.83
CA TYR A 10 -6.85 -6.81 -10.32
C TYR A 10 -7.15 -6.30 -8.91
N ALA A 11 -8.42 -6.07 -8.59
CA ALA A 11 -8.81 -5.66 -7.24
C ALA A 11 -10.02 -6.44 -6.73
N PHE A 12 -10.00 -6.71 -5.43
CA PHE A 12 -11.01 -7.53 -4.76
C PHE A 12 -11.12 -7.15 -3.29
N LEU A 13 -12.25 -7.49 -2.67
CA LEU A 13 -12.45 -7.28 -1.23
C LEU A 13 -11.60 -8.27 -0.43
N ASP A 14 -10.99 -7.78 0.65
CA ASP A 14 -10.31 -8.63 1.62
C ASP A 14 -11.35 -9.47 2.38
N ILE A 15 -11.07 -10.77 2.54
CA ILE A 15 -11.94 -11.70 3.27
C ILE A 15 -11.74 -11.62 4.78
N ASN A 16 -10.62 -11.04 5.25
CA ASN A 16 -10.33 -10.74 6.64
C ASN A 16 -10.17 -9.21 6.80
N PRO A 17 -11.25 -8.44 6.61
CA PRO A 17 -11.16 -6.99 6.55
C PRO A 17 -10.79 -6.37 7.90
N LEU A 18 -10.00 -5.28 7.87
CA LEU A 18 -9.79 -4.44 9.07
C LEU A 18 -10.97 -3.49 9.33
N SER A 19 -11.75 -3.20 8.30
CA SER A 19 -12.95 -2.36 8.34
C SER A 19 -13.81 -2.63 7.11
N TYR A 20 -15.09 -2.21 7.17
CA TYR A 20 -16.01 -2.33 6.05
C TYR A 20 -15.48 -1.57 4.82
N GLY A 21 -15.35 -2.28 3.69
CA GLY A 21 -14.80 -1.74 2.44
C GLY A 21 -13.30 -1.98 2.23
N HIS A 22 -12.62 -2.70 3.12
CA HIS A 22 -11.22 -3.10 2.92
C HIS A 22 -11.06 -3.91 1.62
N ALA A 23 -10.24 -3.38 0.71
CA ALA A 23 -9.93 -3.99 -0.58
C ALA A 23 -8.43 -4.14 -0.81
N LEU A 24 -8.06 -5.13 -1.60
CA LEU A 24 -6.71 -5.37 -2.09
C LEU A 24 -6.64 -5.04 -3.58
N VAL A 25 -5.61 -4.29 -3.97
CA VAL A 25 -5.27 -3.99 -5.37
C VAL A 25 -3.92 -4.61 -5.68
N ILE A 26 -3.87 -5.50 -6.67
CA ILE A 26 -2.68 -6.28 -7.02
C ILE A 26 -2.29 -6.07 -8.48
N PRO A 27 -0.99 -6.05 -8.82
CA PRO A 27 -0.57 -6.25 -10.19
C PRO A 27 -0.88 -7.69 -10.60
N LYS A 28 -1.22 -7.92 -11.87
CA LYS A 28 -1.31 -9.29 -12.42
C LYS A 28 0.09 -9.93 -12.56
N TYR A 29 1.13 -9.10 -12.69
CA TYR A 29 2.52 -9.55 -12.65
C TYR A 29 2.90 -10.01 -11.24
N HIS A 30 3.50 -11.18 -11.13
CA HIS A 30 3.96 -11.71 -9.84
C HIS A 30 5.34 -11.15 -9.45
N GLY A 31 5.37 -10.37 -8.37
CA GLY A 31 6.57 -10.00 -7.64
C GLY A 31 6.29 -10.03 -6.14
N ALA A 32 7.24 -10.53 -5.34
CA ALA A 32 7.03 -10.67 -3.91
C ALA A 32 7.07 -9.31 -3.21
N LYS A 33 8.01 -8.44 -3.58
CA LYS A 33 8.14 -7.08 -3.08
C LYS A 33 7.91 -6.08 -4.19
N LEU A 34 7.67 -4.82 -3.83
CA LEU A 34 7.45 -3.73 -4.77
C LEU A 34 8.62 -3.60 -5.76
N THR A 35 9.85 -3.82 -5.31
CA THR A 35 11.07 -3.78 -6.12
C THR A 35 11.20 -4.92 -7.15
N ASP A 36 10.36 -5.95 -7.05
CA ASP A 36 10.36 -7.10 -7.96
C ASP A 36 9.36 -6.92 -9.11
N VAL A 37 8.56 -5.85 -9.09
CA VAL A 37 7.49 -5.58 -10.06
C VAL A 37 7.95 -4.48 -11.03
N PRO A 38 7.86 -4.69 -12.35
CA PRO A 38 8.17 -3.64 -13.32
C PRO A 38 7.27 -2.42 -13.17
N ASP A 39 7.81 -1.22 -13.39
CA ASP A 39 7.10 0.07 -13.22
C ASP A 39 5.75 0.08 -13.95
N GLU A 40 5.70 -0.47 -15.16
CA GLU A 40 4.50 -0.51 -16.00
C GLU A 40 3.33 -1.30 -15.39
N HIS A 41 3.59 -2.15 -14.39
CA HIS A 41 2.58 -2.90 -13.63
C HIS A 41 2.19 -2.20 -12.31
N LEU A 42 2.92 -1.16 -11.91
CA LEU A 42 2.67 -0.37 -10.70
C LEU A 42 1.79 0.86 -10.96
N GLU A 43 1.81 1.38 -12.19
CA GLU A 43 1.15 2.62 -12.60
C GLU A 43 -0.33 2.73 -12.17
N GLU A 44 -1.08 1.63 -12.27
CA GLU A 44 -2.52 1.63 -12.01
C GLU A 44 -2.89 1.32 -10.55
N LEU A 45 -1.97 0.88 -9.69
CA LEU A 45 -2.32 0.41 -8.34
C LEU A 45 -2.94 1.51 -7.48
N LEU A 46 -2.31 2.70 -7.42
CA LEU A 46 -2.83 3.84 -6.64
C LEU A 46 -4.06 4.48 -7.27
N PRO A 47 -4.12 4.72 -8.61
CA PRO A 47 -5.36 5.17 -9.26
C PRO A 47 -6.56 4.25 -8.98
N VAL A 48 -6.37 2.93 -9.03
CA VAL A 48 -7.42 1.96 -8.72
C VAL A 48 -7.81 2.03 -7.25
N ALA A 49 -6.85 2.03 -6.31
CA ALA A 49 -7.15 2.16 -4.89
C ALA A 49 -7.94 3.45 -4.57
N SER A 50 -7.58 4.58 -5.19
CA SER A 50 -8.32 5.84 -5.06
C SER A 50 -9.75 5.75 -5.60
N ARG A 51 -9.98 5.07 -6.74
CA ARG A 51 -11.32 4.84 -7.28
C ARG A 51 -12.17 4.00 -6.32
N ILE A 52 -11.58 2.98 -5.69
CA ILE A 52 -12.29 2.15 -4.71
C ILE A 52 -12.65 2.98 -3.48
N ALA A 53 -11.73 3.77 -2.93
CA ALA A 53 -12.00 4.64 -1.77
C ALA A 53 -13.14 5.64 -2.03
N LYS A 54 -13.20 6.21 -3.24
CA LYS A 54 -14.32 7.07 -3.66
C LYS A 54 -15.63 6.29 -3.78
N ALA A 55 -15.59 5.09 -4.37
CA ALA A 55 -16.77 4.25 -4.55
C ALA A 55 -17.33 3.73 -3.22
N THR A 56 -16.49 3.55 -2.20
CA THR A 56 -16.91 3.17 -0.84
C THR A 56 -17.41 4.37 -0.02
N GLY A 57 -17.28 5.60 -0.53
CA GLY A 57 -17.63 6.82 0.21
C GLY A 57 -16.73 7.05 1.43
N SER A 58 -15.51 6.51 1.42
CA SER A 58 -14.60 6.60 2.56
C SER A 58 -14.00 7.99 2.66
N GLU A 59 -14.38 8.75 3.68
CA GLU A 59 -13.79 10.07 3.97
C GLU A 59 -12.36 9.96 4.47
N ASN A 60 -12.12 9.02 5.38
CA ASN A 60 -10.81 8.70 5.94
C ASN A 60 -10.43 7.26 5.54
N PHE A 61 -9.19 7.06 5.08
CA PHE A 61 -8.69 5.76 4.69
C PHE A 61 -7.17 5.73 4.70
N ASN A 62 -6.60 4.52 4.78
CA ASN A 62 -5.18 4.27 4.63
C ASN A 62 -4.93 3.51 3.33
N ILE A 63 -3.82 3.86 2.67
CA ILE A 63 -3.21 3.06 1.62
C ILE A 63 -1.94 2.44 2.19
N LEU A 64 -1.84 1.12 2.20
CA LEU A 64 -0.71 0.40 2.80
C LEU A 64 -0.19 -0.68 1.84
N GLN A 65 1.12 -0.79 1.72
CA GLN A 65 1.78 -1.89 1.03
C GLN A 65 3.00 -2.32 1.83
N ASN A 66 3.14 -3.63 2.03
CA ASN A 66 4.12 -4.21 2.94
C ASN A 66 5.19 -4.98 2.15
N ASN A 67 6.47 -4.78 2.49
CA ASN A 67 7.61 -5.45 1.84
C ASN A 67 8.43 -6.26 2.87
N GLY A 68 8.18 -7.56 2.96
CA GLY A 68 8.83 -8.50 3.88
C GLY A 68 8.10 -8.73 5.21
N ARG A 69 8.46 -9.82 5.90
CA ARG A 69 7.75 -10.33 7.10
C ARG A 69 7.74 -9.33 8.26
N ILE A 70 8.86 -8.66 8.54
CA ILE A 70 8.95 -7.63 9.61
C ILE A 70 8.08 -6.42 9.30
N ALA A 71 7.86 -6.13 8.01
CA ALA A 71 6.94 -5.09 7.55
C ALA A 71 5.49 -5.60 7.46
N HIS A 72 5.15 -6.73 8.09
CA HIS A 72 3.80 -7.30 8.14
C HIS A 72 3.28 -7.84 6.79
N GLN A 73 4.16 -8.24 5.87
CA GLN A 73 3.77 -8.94 4.65
C GLN A 73 3.70 -10.46 4.90
N VAL A 74 2.53 -11.08 4.70
CA VAL A 74 2.36 -12.54 4.83
C VAL A 74 2.31 -13.24 3.48
N VAL A 75 1.61 -12.66 2.50
CA VAL A 75 1.50 -13.21 1.14
C VAL A 75 2.59 -12.62 0.24
N ASP A 76 3.37 -13.50 -0.41
CA ASP A 76 4.52 -13.13 -1.25
C ASP A 76 4.10 -12.74 -2.67
N HIS A 77 3.18 -11.79 -2.76
CA HIS A 77 2.77 -11.14 -4.00
C HIS A 77 2.36 -9.72 -3.64
N VAL A 78 2.83 -8.71 -4.36
CA VAL A 78 2.50 -7.30 -4.07
C VAL A 78 0.99 -7.10 -4.00
N HIS A 79 0.52 -6.49 -2.92
CA HIS A 79 -0.86 -6.07 -2.74
C HIS A 79 -0.89 -4.74 -2.00
N VAL A 80 -1.62 -3.78 -2.57
CA VAL A 80 -1.93 -2.50 -1.95
C VAL A 80 -3.27 -2.64 -1.23
N HIS A 81 -3.25 -2.44 0.06
CA HIS A 81 -4.45 -2.33 0.87
C HIS A 81 -5.06 -0.94 0.70
N MET A 82 -6.37 -0.88 0.43
CA MET A 82 -7.20 0.30 0.64
C MET A 82 -8.11 0.01 1.83
N ILE A 83 -7.86 0.68 2.95
CA ILE A 83 -8.51 0.40 4.24
C ILE A 83 -9.29 1.63 4.69
N PRO A 84 -10.62 1.63 4.66
CA PRO A 84 -11.41 2.69 5.27
C PRO A 84 -11.12 2.84 6.77
N LYS A 85 -11.12 4.08 7.30
CA LYS A 85 -10.89 4.39 8.71
C LYS A 85 -12.10 5.15 9.27
N PRO A 86 -13.24 4.46 9.55
CA PRO A 86 -14.48 5.13 9.92
C PRO A 86 -14.43 5.72 11.35
N ASN A 87 -13.61 5.16 12.23
CA ASN A 87 -13.43 5.59 13.62
C ASN A 87 -12.04 5.13 14.13
N GLU A 88 -11.73 5.40 15.40
CA GLU A 88 -10.43 5.04 15.99
C GLU A 88 -10.23 3.53 16.19
N GLU A 89 -11.30 2.77 16.41
CA GLU A 89 -11.28 1.33 16.72
C GLU A 89 -11.14 0.44 15.47
N GLU A 90 -11.87 0.75 14.40
CA GLU A 90 -11.87 -0.01 13.14
C GLU A 90 -10.81 0.50 12.17
N GLY A 91 -10.35 -0.34 11.24
CA GLY A 91 -9.37 0.03 10.21
C GLY A 91 -7.91 -0.08 10.69
N LEU A 92 -6.99 0.58 9.99
CA LEU A 92 -5.57 0.47 10.31
C LEU A 92 -5.22 1.18 11.63
N GLY A 93 -4.51 0.49 12.52
CA GLY A 93 -3.82 1.09 13.66
C GLY A 93 -2.40 1.50 13.28
N VAL A 94 -2.04 2.77 13.49
CA VAL A 94 -0.70 3.28 13.15
C VAL A 94 0.06 3.63 14.43
N GLY A 95 1.05 2.82 14.77
CA GLY A 95 2.05 3.18 15.76
C GLY A 95 3.10 4.11 15.14
N TRP A 96 3.32 5.27 15.74
CA TRP A 96 4.28 6.28 15.24
C TRP A 96 5.45 6.52 16.21
N PRO A 97 6.41 5.58 16.33
CA PRO A 97 7.53 5.66 17.27
C PRO A 97 8.64 6.61 16.75
N GLN A 98 8.29 7.89 16.56
CA GLN A 98 9.18 8.90 16.01
C GLN A 98 10.49 8.99 16.78
N GLN A 99 11.60 9.08 16.02
CA GLN A 99 12.94 9.33 16.56
C GLN A 99 13.37 10.77 16.26
N GLN A 100 14.21 11.35 17.11
CA GLN A 100 14.77 12.68 16.88
C GLN A 100 15.75 12.65 15.68
N GLY A 101 15.52 13.53 14.71
CA GLY A 101 16.38 13.65 13.53
C GLY A 101 17.72 14.34 13.82
N ASN A 102 18.74 14.01 13.03
CA ASN A 102 20.04 14.70 13.02
C ASN A 102 20.31 15.27 11.62
N LYS A 103 20.36 16.59 11.50
CA LYS A 103 20.45 17.30 10.20
C LYS A 103 21.68 16.89 9.39
N GLU A 104 22.85 16.80 10.01
CA GLU A 104 24.10 16.44 9.32
C GLU A 104 24.04 15.02 8.75
N LYS A 105 23.57 14.05 9.55
CA LYS A 105 23.38 12.66 9.11
C LYS A 105 22.37 12.57 7.96
N LEU A 106 21.28 13.34 8.04
CA LEU A 106 20.25 13.36 7.01
C LEU A 106 20.76 13.98 5.69
N THR A 107 21.54 15.06 5.74
CA THR A 107 22.17 15.64 4.54
C THR A 107 23.09 14.64 3.86
N LYS A 108 23.96 13.97 4.63
CA LYS A 108 24.85 12.94 4.08
C LYS A 108 24.07 11.80 3.44
N LEU A 109 23.03 11.30 4.12
CA LEU A 109 22.17 10.25 3.57
C LEU A 109 21.48 10.68 2.27
N GLN A 110 21.04 11.93 2.18
CA GLN A 110 20.43 12.47 0.96
C GLN A 110 21.38 12.42 -0.24
N GLU A 111 22.65 12.83 -0.05
CA GLU A 111 23.68 12.77 -1.10
C GLU A 111 23.98 11.32 -1.51
N GLU A 112 24.05 10.41 -0.53
CA GLU A 112 24.25 8.99 -0.79
C GLU A 112 23.10 8.37 -1.61
N ILE A 113 21.85 8.76 -1.35
CA ILE A 113 20.69 8.29 -2.14
C ILE A 113 20.75 8.84 -3.56
N LYS A 114 20.99 10.15 -3.73
CA LYS A 114 21.07 10.81 -5.05
C LYS A 114 22.16 10.27 -5.97
N SER A 115 23.23 9.69 -5.42
CA SER A 115 24.29 9.10 -6.24
C SER A 115 23.95 7.70 -6.76
N LYS A 116 22.84 7.11 -6.31
CA LYS A 116 22.43 5.73 -6.62
C LYS A 116 21.13 5.64 -7.43
N ILE A 117 20.46 6.76 -7.66
CA ILE A 117 19.26 6.90 -8.49
C ILE A 117 19.51 7.93 -9.58
#